data_AF-A0A5C4M3P9-F1
#
_entry.id   AF-A0A5C4M3P9-F1
#
_cell.length_a   1.000
_cell.length_b   1.000
_cell.length_c   1.000
_cell.angle_alpha   90.00
_cell.angle_beta   90.00
_cell.angle_gamma   90.00
#
_symmetry.space_group_name_H-M   'P 1'
#
loop_
_entity.id
_entity.type
_entity.pdbx_description
1 polymer ?
#
loop_
_entity_poly.entity_id
_entity_poly.type
_entity_poly.pdbx_seq_one_letter_code
_entity_poly.pdbx_strand_id
1 'polypeptide(L)'
;MPTTLVGLLVFVVLLVPGFAYTLRRERLTPGREVSAFRQTVRLAFVSVVADAVVLGLFVVVRVFAPSWTPDVQQFLRDPGRYGIDHLGAVAAWSAGLLVAATVLALLVARPRSPREHEDSTSGWTQLFTGHPGARIHVGCLLDDGSYVTGRLRGYSRTAEDGRDRDLTLTGPISYRAPRETTSAVLPDVGAAAISARRLTLLTVSYESGEVASVALRRSSSDHSPSS
;
A
#
# COMPACT_ATOMS: atom_id res chain seq x y z
N MET A 1 -12.85 30.02 3.28
CA MET A 1 -11.91 30.40 2.20
C MET A 1 -10.92 31.38 2.81
N PRO A 2 -9.61 31.07 2.88
CA PRO A 2 -8.63 32.05 3.36
C PRO A 2 -8.63 33.25 2.41
N THR A 3 -8.99 34.42 2.92
CA THR A 3 -9.02 35.68 2.16
C THR A 3 -7.68 36.40 2.15
N THR A 4 -6.67 35.85 2.84
CA THR A 4 -5.33 36.42 2.99
C THR A 4 -4.25 35.38 2.67
N LEU A 5 -3.12 35.85 2.15
CA LEU A 5 -1.96 35.01 1.83
C LEU A 5 -1.43 34.28 3.07
N VAL A 6 -1.42 34.96 4.22
CA VAL A 6 -1.03 34.37 5.50
C VAL A 6 -1.99 33.24 5.91
N GLY A 7 -3.31 33.46 5.78
CA GLY A 7 -4.30 32.43 6.10
C GLY A 7 -4.17 31.19 5.19
N LEU A 8 -3.85 31.39 3.92
CA LEU A 8 -3.57 30.29 3.00
C LEU A 8 -2.31 29.51 3.39
N LEU A 9 -1.24 30.21 3.74
CA LEU A 9 0.02 29.59 4.15
C LEU A 9 -0.18 28.75 5.43
N VAL A 10 -0.88 29.29 6.43
CA VAL A 10 -1.24 28.55 7.65
C VAL A 10 -2.07 27.32 7.33
N PHE A 11 -3.07 27.45 6.44
CA PHE A 11 -3.89 26.32 6.02
C PHE A 11 -3.06 25.20 5.37
N VAL A 12 -2.13 25.54 4.47
CA VAL A 12 -1.24 24.56 3.82
C VAL A 12 -0.33 23.89 4.86
N VAL A 13 0.23 24.67 5.79
CA VAL A 13 1.09 24.14 6.86
C VAL A 13 0.32 23.16 7.76
N LEU A 14 -0.94 23.44 8.08
CA LEU A 14 -1.78 22.53 8.87
C LEU A 14 -2.13 21.23 8.15
N LEU A 15 -1.97 21.15 6.82
CA LEU A 15 -2.18 19.90 6.07
C LEU A 15 -0.96 18.96 6.11
N VAL A 16 0.19 19.42 6.62
CA VAL A 16 1.44 18.65 6.66
C VAL A 16 1.31 17.31 7.40
N PRO A 17 0.63 17.19 8.57
CA PRO A 17 0.51 15.92 9.27
C PRO A 17 -0.23 14.85 8.46
N GLY A 18 -1.34 15.21 7.81
CA GLY A 18 -2.06 14.28 6.95
C GLY A 18 -1.27 13.90 5.69
N PHE A 19 -0.46 14.82 5.18
CA PHE A 19 0.38 14.57 4.02
C PHE A 19 1.47 13.56 4.37
N ALA A 20 2.15 13.77 5.50
CA ALA A 20 3.17 12.86 6.03
C ALA A 20 2.59 11.46 6.32
N TYR A 21 1.38 11.37 6.88
CA TYR A 21 0.66 10.11 7.05
C TYR A 21 0.44 9.38 5.72
N THR A 22 -0.01 10.12 4.70
CA THR A 22 -0.35 9.55 3.38
C THR A 22 0.89 9.03 2.68
N LEU A 23 1.97 9.83 2.61
CA LEU A 23 3.25 9.42 2.04
C LEU A 23 3.83 8.17 2.72
N ARG A 24 3.75 8.09 4.06
CA ARG A 24 4.23 6.91 4.78
C ARG A 24 3.39 5.68 4.48
N ARG A 25 2.06 5.83 4.37
CA ARG A 25 1.16 4.71 4.09
C ARG A 25 1.27 4.21 2.65
N GLU A 26 1.48 5.09 1.69
CA GLU A 26 1.76 4.71 0.28
C GLU A 26 3.06 3.92 0.15
N ARG A 27 4.12 4.30 0.89
CA ARG A 27 5.38 3.55 0.91
C ARG A 27 5.25 2.14 1.49
N LEU A 28 4.31 1.94 2.41
CA LEU A 28 4.15 0.69 3.15
C LEU A 28 3.06 -0.23 2.55
N THR A 29 2.17 0.29 1.72
CA THR A 29 1.08 -0.47 1.12
C THR A 29 0.95 -0.09 -0.37
N PRO A 30 1.21 -1.02 -1.31
CA PRO A 30 1.04 -0.78 -2.75
C PRO A 30 -0.38 -0.28 -3.07
N GLY A 31 -0.45 0.81 -3.84
CA GLY A 31 -1.62 1.67 -3.94
C GLY A 31 -2.86 1.05 -4.61
N ARG A 32 -4.02 1.34 -4.02
CA ARG A 32 -5.29 1.48 -4.75
C ARG A 32 -5.31 2.84 -5.44
N GLU A 33 -5.86 2.91 -6.65
CA GLU A 33 -6.35 4.18 -7.19
C GLU A 33 -7.59 4.60 -6.40
N VAL A 34 -7.37 5.30 -5.30
CA VAL A 34 -8.45 5.97 -4.58
C VAL A 34 -8.79 7.24 -5.35
N SER A 35 -10.08 7.54 -5.53
CA SER A 35 -10.48 8.79 -6.18
C SER A 35 -9.81 10.01 -5.56
N ALA A 36 -9.38 10.95 -6.39
CA ALA A 36 -8.69 12.18 -5.96
C ALA A 36 -9.47 12.93 -4.87
N PHE A 37 -10.81 12.95 -4.97
CA PHE A 37 -11.67 13.53 -3.94
C PHE A 37 -11.50 12.87 -2.58
N ARG A 38 -11.55 11.53 -2.51
CA ARG A 38 -11.41 10.79 -1.25
C ARG A 38 -9.99 10.90 -0.68
N GLN A 39 -8.96 11.02 -1.53
CA GLN A 39 -7.60 11.32 -1.08
C GLN A 39 -7.51 12.68 -0.39
N THR A 40 -8.07 13.74 -0.99
CA THR A 40 -8.07 15.08 -0.41
C THR A 40 -8.87 15.14 0.90
N VAL A 41 -10.05 14.51 0.94
CA VAL A 41 -10.86 14.43 2.17
C VAL A 41 -10.11 13.69 3.28
N ARG A 42 -9.45 12.57 2.96
CA ARG A 42 -8.67 11.80 3.92
C ARG A 42 -7.46 12.59 4.42
N LEU A 43 -6.75 13.26 3.53
CA LEU A 43 -5.63 14.14 3.85
C LEU A 43 -6.06 15.22 4.85
N ALA A 44 -7.16 15.92 4.56
CA ALA A 44 -7.71 16.95 5.44
C ALA A 44 -8.16 16.37 6.79
N PHE A 45 -8.92 15.27 6.77
CA PHE A 45 -9.44 14.65 7.98
C PHE A 45 -8.33 14.16 8.92
N VAL A 46 -7.30 13.49 8.39
CA VAL A 46 -6.17 13.01 9.20
C VAL A 46 -5.42 14.18 9.82
N SER A 47 -5.23 15.27 9.07
CA SER A 47 -4.58 16.47 9.60
C SER A 47 -5.36 17.06 10.78
N VAL A 48 -6.67 17.30 10.58
CA VAL A 48 -7.56 17.84 11.61
C VAL A 48 -7.58 16.96 12.86
N VAL A 49 -7.66 15.64 12.71
CA VAL A 49 -7.66 14.72 13.85
C VAL A 49 -6.31 14.72 14.58
N ALA A 50 -5.20 14.70 13.85
CA ALA A 50 -3.87 14.73 14.45
C ALA A 50 -3.63 16.04 15.22
N ASP A 51 -3.97 17.18 14.62
CA ASP A 51 -3.89 18.49 15.27
C ASP A 51 -4.79 18.57 16.49
N ALA A 52 -6.03 18.09 16.41
CA ALA A 52 -6.97 18.08 17.54
C ALA A 52 -6.45 17.22 18.71
N VAL A 53 -5.88 16.04 18.43
CA VAL A 53 -5.30 15.19 19.47
C VAL A 53 -4.11 15.87 20.15
N VAL A 54 -3.21 16.47 19.38
CA VAL A 54 -2.02 17.14 19.94
C VAL A 54 -2.40 18.41 20.70
N LEU A 55 -3.34 19.20 20.20
CA LEU A 55 -3.88 20.35 20.94
C LEU A 55 -4.59 19.92 22.22
N GLY A 56 -5.34 18.81 22.19
CA GLY A 56 -5.96 18.23 23.38
C GLY A 56 -4.92 17.83 24.43
N LEU A 57 -3.85 17.14 24.01
CA LEU A 57 -2.72 16.79 24.90
C LEU A 57 -2.03 18.03 25.46
N PHE A 58 -1.84 19.07 24.64
CA PHE A 58 -1.28 20.34 25.09
C PHE A 58 -2.14 21.02 26.16
N VAL A 59 -3.47 21.02 26.00
CA VAL A 59 -4.39 21.54 27.03
C VAL A 59 -4.25 20.76 28.33
N VAL A 60 -4.15 19.43 28.26
CA VAL A 60 -3.91 18.60 29.46
C VAL A 60 -2.58 18.98 30.13
N VAL A 61 -1.49 19.08 29.37
CA VAL A 61 -0.17 19.49 29.90
C VAL A 61 -0.24 20.88 30.54
N ARG A 62 -0.93 21.84 29.93
CA ARG A 62 -1.12 23.19 30.48
C ARG A 62 -1.83 23.17 31.83
N VAL A 63 -2.85 22.33 32.00
CA VAL A 63 -3.59 22.24 33.27
C VAL A 63 -2.68 21.74 34.40
N PHE A 64 -1.77 20.81 34.11
CA PHE A 64 -0.87 20.24 35.11
C PHE A 64 0.44 21.05 35.32
N ALA A 65 0.92 21.76 34.29
CA ALA A 65 2.16 22.52 34.31
C ALA A 65 2.02 23.89 33.61
N PRO A 66 1.20 24.80 34.17
CA PRO A 66 0.87 26.07 33.51
C PRO A 66 2.07 26.99 33.34
N SER A 67 3.07 26.91 34.23
CA SER A 67 4.28 27.76 34.21
C SER A 67 5.22 27.49 33.04
N TRP A 68 5.09 26.36 32.35
CA TRP A 68 5.95 25.99 31.22
C TRP A 68 5.33 26.31 29.86
N THR A 69 4.04 26.64 29.81
CA THR A 69 3.29 26.89 28.56
C THR A 69 3.02 28.37 28.34
N PRO A 70 2.93 28.86 27.08
CA PRO A 70 2.56 30.24 26.78
C PRO A 70 1.19 30.57 27.35
N ASP A 71 0.93 31.80 27.79
CA ASP A 71 -0.39 32.16 28.30
C ASP A 71 -1.44 32.34 27.17
N VAL A 72 -2.15 31.26 26.88
CA VAL A 72 -3.24 31.21 25.91
C VAL A 72 -4.40 32.13 26.29
N GLN A 73 -4.64 32.37 27.59
CA GLN A 73 -5.74 33.24 28.02
C GLN A 73 -5.43 34.70 27.70
N GLN A 74 -4.18 35.13 27.90
CA GLN A 74 -3.72 36.45 27.50
C GLN A 74 -3.64 36.59 25.98
N PHE A 75 -3.19 35.55 25.27
CA PHE A 75 -3.19 35.52 23.80
C PHE A 75 -4.60 35.64 23.20
N LEU A 76 -5.62 35.02 23.78
CA LEU A 76 -7.00 35.11 23.31
C LEU A 76 -7.64 36.48 23.58
N ARG A 77 -7.20 37.17 24.64
CA ARG A 77 -7.73 38.50 25.02
C ARG A 77 -7.09 39.62 24.20
N ASP A 78 -5.78 39.57 23.99
CA ASP A 78 -5.01 40.57 23.24
C ASP A 78 -4.03 39.93 22.25
N PRO A 79 -4.52 39.34 21.14
CA PRO A 79 -3.70 38.55 20.22
C PRO A 79 -2.61 39.39 19.53
N GLY A 80 -2.88 40.66 19.24
CA GLY A 80 -1.93 41.54 18.56
C GLY A 80 -0.73 41.90 19.43
N ARG A 81 -0.99 42.35 20.66
CA ARG A 81 0.07 42.82 21.58
C ARG A 81 0.87 41.64 22.11
N TYR A 82 0.21 40.59 22.58
CA TYR A 82 0.88 39.38 23.05
C TYR A 82 1.66 38.67 21.93
N GLY A 83 1.11 38.66 20.71
CA GLY A 83 1.76 38.06 19.55
C GLY A 83 3.08 38.74 19.17
N ILE A 84 3.17 40.06 19.34
CA ILE A 84 4.41 40.83 19.09
C ILE A 84 5.39 40.64 20.26
N ASP A 85 4.90 40.79 21.50
CA ASP A 85 5.73 40.74 22.71
C ASP A 85 6.33 39.34 22.96
N HIS A 86 5.65 38.28 22.48
CA HIS A 86 6.05 36.89 22.68
C HIS A 86 6.17 36.08 21.37
N LEU A 87 6.45 36.74 20.25
CA LEU A 87 6.47 36.12 18.91
C LEU A 87 7.33 34.85 18.84
N GLY A 88 8.54 34.89 19.41
CA GLY A 88 9.46 33.75 19.41
C GLY A 88 8.91 32.54 20.17
N ALA A 89 8.29 32.77 21.33
CA ALA A 89 7.69 31.70 22.13
C ALA A 89 6.46 31.11 21.43
N VAL A 90 5.59 31.96 20.88
CA VAL A 90 4.40 31.52 20.13
C VAL A 90 4.82 30.70 18.91
N ALA A 91 5.77 31.19 18.11
CA ALA A 91 6.27 30.49 16.93
C ALA A 91 6.92 29.14 17.28
N ALA A 92 7.75 29.09 18.34
CA ALA A 92 8.39 27.86 18.78
C ALA A 92 7.36 26.80 19.24
N TRP A 93 6.34 27.20 20.01
CA TRP A 93 5.28 26.30 20.44
C TRP A 93 4.39 25.85 19.29
N SER A 94 4.01 26.75 18.37
CA SER A 94 3.26 26.37 17.17
C SER A 94 4.03 25.37 16.31
N ALA A 95 5.33 25.60 16.09
CA ALA A 95 6.18 24.67 15.35
C ALA A 95 6.32 23.32 16.09
N GLY A 96 6.52 23.34 17.40
CA GLY A 96 6.62 22.13 18.23
C GLY A 96 5.35 21.28 18.18
N LEU A 97 4.17 21.91 18.27
CA LEU A 97 2.88 21.22 18.17
C LEU A 97 2.67 20.62 16.77
N LEU A 98 3.02 21.36 15.71
CA LEU A 98 2.93 20.84 14.34
C LEU A 98 3.86 19.64 14.12
N VAL A 99 5.09 19.70 14.64
CA VAL A 99 6.04 18.57 14.59
C VAL A 99 5.47 17.39 15.36
N ALA A 100 4.92 17.59 16.55
CA ALA A 100 4.30 16.54 17.34
C ALA A 100 3.10 15.90 16.60
N ALA A 101 2.24 16.70 15.97
CA ALA A 101 1.12 16.20 15.17
C ALA A 101 1.60 15.38 13.97
N THR A 102 2.65 15.85 13.30
CA THR A 102 3.29 15.14 12.19
C THR A 102 3.90 13.81 12.64
N VAL A 103 4.62 13.79 13.77
CA VAL A 103 5.18 12.56 14.35
C VAL A 103 4.08 11.59 14.74
N LEU A 104 3.01 12.06 15.40
CA LEU A 104 1.86 11.24 15.75
C LEU A 104 1.23 10.59 14.50
N ALA A 105 0.99 11.40 13.47
CA ALA A 105 0.46 10.93 12.20
C ALA A 105 1.38 9.87 11.56
N LEU A 106 2.69 10.09 11.56
CA LEU A 106 3.68 9.11 11.11
C LEU A 106 3.64 7.81 11.93
N LEU A 107 3.51 7.89 13.25
CA LEU A 107 3.43 6.71 14.12
C LEU A 107 2.14 5.90 13.88
N VAL A 108 1.02 6.58 13.67
CA VAL A 108 -0.28 5.95 13.37
C VAL A 108 -0.31 5.34 11.97
N ALA A 109 0.49 5.84 11.02
CA ALA A 109 0.64 5.29 9.67
C ALA A 109 1.42 3.95 9.62
N ARG A 110 1.85 3.41 10.76
CA ARG A 110 2.43 2.05 10.83
C ARG A 110 1.42 1.02 10.32
N PRO A 111 1.89 -0.08 9.71
CA PRO A 111 1.00 -1.13 9.22
C PRO A 111 0.26 -1.72 10.43
N ARG A 112 -1.05 -1.49 10.51
CA ARG A 112 -1.90 -2.25 11.43
C ARG A 112 -2.02 -3.67 10.85
N SER A 113 -1.93 -4.63 11.77
CA SER A 113 -2.08 -6.09 11.63
C SER A 113 -2.53 -6.62 10.25
N PRO A 114 -1.94 -7.73 9.74
CA PRO A 114 -2.36 -8.42 8.50
C PRO A 114 -3.84 -8.81 8.44
N ARG A 115 -4.61 -8.68 9.54
CA ARG A 115 -5.98 -9.16 9.67
C ARG A 115 -7.06 -8.26 9.07
N GLU A 116 -6.78 -7.01 8.72
CA GLU A 116 -7.70 -6.18 7.92
C GLU A 116 -7.64 -6.50 6.41
N HIS A 117 -6.82 -7.49 5.98
CA HIS A 117 -6.57 -7.82 4.57
C HIS A 117 -7.57 -8.80 3.94
N GLU A 118 -8.48 -9.43 4.70
CA GLU A 118 -9.33 -10.50 4.14
C GLU A 118 -10.43 -9.97 3.21
N ASP A 119 -10.96 -8.77 3.46
CA ASP A 119 -12.07 -8.22 2.64
C ASP A 119 -11.60 -7.45 1.39
N SER A 120 -10.30 -7.32 1.16
CA SER A 120 -9.75 -6.39 0.16
C SER A 120 -8.57 -6.90 -0.65
N THR A 121 -8.14 -8.14 -0.42
CA THR A 121 -7.08 -8.77 -1.21
C THR A 121 -7.67 -9.25 -2.54
N SER A 122 -7.11 -8.74 -3.63
CA SER A 122 -7.54 -9.14 -4.98
C SER A 122 -7.46 -10.66 -5.16
N GLY A 123 -8.39 -11.25 -5.93
CA GLY A 123 -8.38 -12.69 -6.17
C GLY A 123 -7.03 -13.16 -6.74
N TRP A 124 -6.38 -12.32 -7.56
CA TRP A 124 -5.03 -12.59 -8.09
C TRP A 124 -3.95 -12.62 -7.02
N THR A 125 -4.00 -11.70 -6.07
CA THR A 125 -3.04 -11.71 -4.96
C THR A 125 -3.19 -13.00 -4.17
N GLN A 126 -4.41 -13.43 -3.84
CA GLN A 126 -4.63 -14.70 -3.14
C GLN A 126 -4.08 -15.89 -3.94
N LEU A 127 -4.36 -15.94 -5.24
CA LEU A 127 -3.86 -17.00 -6.15
C LEU A 127 -2.33 -17.01 -6.26
N PHE A 128 -1.67 -15.85 -6.23
CA PHE A 128 -0.23 -15.77 -6.50
C PHE A 128 0.65 -15.73 -5.24
N THR A 129 0.09 -15.43 -4.07
CA THR A 129 0.84 -15.39 -2.80
C THR A 129 0.48 -16.51 -1.83
N GLY A 130 -0.57 -17.28 -2.09
CA GLY A 130 -1.02 -18.36 -1.19
C GLY A 130 -0.02 -19.49 -0.99
N HIS A 131 0.93 -19.68 -1.92
CA HIS A 131 1.91 -20.77 -1.90
C HIS A 131 3.34 -20.25 -2.01
N PRO A 132 3.94 -19.74 -0.91
CA PRO A 132 5.29 -19.19 -0.92
C PRO A 132 6.31 -20.24 -1.37
N GLY A 133 7.15 -19.89 -2.35
CA GLY A 133 8.21 -20.75 -2.89
C GLY A 133 7.79 -21.70 -4.02
N ALA A 134 6.49 -21.81 -4.33
CA ALA A 134 6.04 -22.56 -5.50
C ALA A 134 6.31 -21.78 -6.80
N ARG A 135 6.68 -22.50 -7.87
CA ARG A 135 6.67 -21.91 -9.22
C ARG A 135 5.24 -21.92 -9.73
N ILE A 136 4.76 -20.76 -10.14
CA ILE A 136 3.37 -20.58 -10.53
C ILE A 136 3.27 -20.70 -12.04
N HIS A 137 2.53 -21.70 -12.51
CA HIS A 137 2.11 -21.83 -13.90
C HIS A 137 0.67 -21.32 -14.01
N VAL A 138 0.39 -20.53 -15.04
CA VAL A 138 -0.95 -19.97 -15.24
C VAL A 138 -1.50 -20.34 -16.60
N GLY A 139 -2.81 -20.56 -16.64
CA GLY A 139 -3.59 -20.75 -17.85
C GLY A 139 -4.60 -19.64 -18.02
N CYS A 140 -4.61 -19.03 -19.20
CA CYS A 140 -5.40 -17.85 -19.54
C CYS A 140 -6.37 -18.20 -20.67
N LEU A 141 -7.67 -18.27 -20.37
CA LEU A 141 -8.71 -18.36 -21.40
C LEU A 141 -9.11 -16.95 -21.81
N LEU A 142 -8.96 -16.65 -23.10
CA LEU A 142 -9.26 -15.34 -23.64
C LEU A 142 -10.73 -15.22 -24.10
N ASP A 143 -11.19 -13.99 -24.30
CA ASP A 143 -12.53 -13.64 -24.79
C ASP A 143 -12.85 -14.20 -26.19
N ASP A 144 -11.83 -14.35 -27.03
CA ASP A 144 -11.92 -15.01 -28.34
C ASP A 144 -11.93 -16.54 -28.27
N GLY A 145 -11.81 -17.12 -27.08
CA GLY A 145 -11.78 -18.57 -26.83
C GLY A 145 -10.40 -19.21 -26.99
N SER A 146 -9.36 -18.44 -27.35
CA SER A 146 -7.98 -18.92 -27.34
C SER A 146 -7.49 -19.17 -25.91
N TYR A 147 -6.47 -20.02 -25.77
CA TYR A 147 -5.90 -20.36 -24.48
C TYR A 147 -4.39 -20.20 -24.49
N VAL A 148 -3.86 -19.47 -23.52
CA VAL A 148 -2.43 -19.18 -23.38
C VAL A 148 -1.94 -19.73 -22.06
N THR A 149 -0.82 -20.45 -22.04
CA THR A 149 -0.20 -20.93 -20.80
C THR A 149 1.27 -20.54 -20.71
N GLY A 150 1.76 -20.39 -19.49
CA GLY A 150 3.17 -20.09 -19.23
C GLY A 150 3.46 -19.89 -17.75
N ARG A 151 4.73 -19.70 -17.41
CA ARG A 151 5.13 -19.43 -16.02
C ARG A 151 4.90 -17.97 -15.68
N LEU A 152 4.25 -17.69 -14.56
CA LEU A 152 4.04 -16.33 -14.06
C LEU A 152 5.39 -15.67 -13.73
N ARG A 153 5.64 -14.52 -14.35
CA ARG A 153 6.78 -13.64 -14.04
C ARG A 153 6.38 -12.50 -13.11
N GLY A 154 5.24 -11.89 -13.37
CA GLY A 154 4.76 -10.73 -12.65
C GLY A 154 3.32 -10.38 -13.05
N TYR A 155 2.65 -9.62 -12.20
CA TYR A 155 1.26 -9.21 -12.37
C TYR A 155 1.04 -7.82 -11.76
N SER A 156 0.02 -7.11 -12.25
CA SER A 156 -0.40 -5.84 -11.65
C SER A 156 -0.95 -6.04 -10.24
N ARG A 157 -0.42 -5.28 -9.27
CA ARG A 157 -0.76 -5.37 -7.84
C ARG A 157 -1.85 -4.38 -7.38
N THR A 158 -2.54 -3.74 -8.32
CA THR A 158 -3.66 -2.85 -8.00
C THR A 158 -4.70 -3.63 -7.18
N ALA A 159 -5.24 -3.10 -6.09
CA ALA A 159 -6.14 -3.89 -5.22
C ALA A 159 -7.58 -4.01 -5.75
N GLU A 160 -7.94 -3.28 -6.82
CA GLU A 160 -9.23 -3.42 -7.50
C GLU A 160 -9.10 -4.36 -8.69
N ASP A 161 -9.94 -5.39 -8.77
CA ASP A 161 -10.02 -6.33 -9.89
C ASP A 161 -10.58 -5.60 -11.11
N GLY A 162 -9.76 -4.71 -11.65
CA GLY A 162 -10.06 -3.84 -12.78
C GLY A 162 -9.56 -4.43 -14.09
N ARG A 163 -10.18 -3.95 -15.18
CA ARG A 163 -9.90 -4.38 -16.55
C ARG A 163 -8.47 -4.01 -17.01
N ASP A 164 -7.87 -2.98 -16.43
CA ASP A 164 -6.53 -2.48 -16.79
C ASP A 164 -5.34 -3.24 -16.16
N ARG A 165 -5.57 -4.43 -15.63
CA ARG A 165 -4.49 -5.26 -15.11
C ARG A 165 -3.86 -6.07 -16.23
N ASP A 166 -2.55 -6.22 -16.17
CA ASP A 166 -1.82 -7.14 -17.02
C ASP A 166 -1.09 -8.19 -16.17
N LEU A 167 -0.89 -9.36 -16.75
CA LEU A 167 0.01 -10.40 -16.24
C LEU A 167 1.07 -10.71 -17.28
N THR A 168 2.27 -11.06 -16.81
CA THR A 168 3.40 -11.38 -17.66
C THR A 168 3.82 -12.84 -17.43
N LEU A 169 3.97 -13.55 -18.54
CA LEU A 169 4.38 -14.94 -18.62
C LEU A 169 5.82 -15.02 -19.11
N THR A 170 6.52 -16.09 -18.73
CA THR A 170 7.88 -16.43 -19.15
C THR A 170 8.07 -17.93 -19.35
N GLY A 171 9.17 -18.28 -20.00
CA GLY A 171 9.47 -19.66 -20.36
C GLY A 171 8.72 -20.07 -21.63
N PRO A 172 8.63 -21.38 -21.93
CA PRO A 172 7.84 -21.85 -23.05
C PRO A 172 6.39 -21.37 -22.93
N ILE A 173 5.95 -20.58 -23.90
CA ILE A 173 4.57 -20.09 -23.97
C ILE A 173 3.80 -21.03 -24.87
N SER A 174 2.77 -21.69 -24.33
CA SER A 174 1.88 -22.51 -25.14
C SER A 174 0.65 -21.72 -25.53
N TYR A 175 0.25 -21.87 -26.78
CA TYR A 175 -0.93 -21.24 -27.37
C TYR A 175 -1.85 -22.30 -27.93
N ARG A 176 -3.15 -22.09 -27.81
CA ARG A 176 -4.20 -22.86 -28.47
C ARG A 176 -5.13 -21.87 -29.14
N ALA A 177 -5.30 -21.97 -30.45
CA ALA A 177 -6.16 -21.06 -31.18
C ALA A 177 -7.64 -21.29 -30.82
N PRO A 178 -8.54 -20.34 -31.12
CA PRO A 178 -9.96 -20.54 -30.94
C PRO A 178 -10.44 -21.77 -31.70
N ARG A 179 -11.24 -22.63 -31.04
CA ARG A 179 -11.82 -23.87 -31.60
C ARG A 179 -10.83 -25.00 -31.87
N GLU A 180 -9.55 -24.82 -31.60
CA GLU A 180 -8.59 -25.92 -31.60
C GLU A 180 -8.59 -26.67 -30.27
N THR A 181 -8.30 -27.96 -30.32
CA THR A 181 -8.17 -28.82 -29.14
C THR A 181 -6.72 -28.99 -28.71
N THR A 182 -5.78 -28.81 -29.62
CA THR A 182 -4.34 -29.01 -29.39
C THR A 182 -3.66 -27.69 -29.10
N SER A 183 -2.84 -27.66 -28.05
CA SER A 183 -1.95 -26.53 -27.77
C SER A 183 -0.56 -26.78 -28.36
N ALA A 184 0.04 -25.75 -28.94
CA ALA A 184 1.41 -25.76 -29.43
C ALA A 184 2.26 -24.73 -28.68
N VAL A 185 3.53 -25.06 -28.43
CA VAL A 185 4.50 -24.08 -27.92
C VAL A 185 4.84 -23.11 -29.04
N LEU A 186 4.71 -21.81 -28.77
CA LEU A 186 5.07 -20.78 -29.73
C LEU A 186 6.59 -20.80 -29.95
N PRO A 187 7.07 -20.95 -31.20
CA PRO A 187 8.49 -20.90 -31.49
C PRO A 187 9.02 -19.47 -31.23
N ASP A 188 10.21 -19.39 -30.65
CA ASP A 188 10.94 -18.12 -30.41
C ASP A 188 10.24 -17.07 -29.53
N VAL A 189 9.23 -17.47 -28.75
CA VAL A 189 8.55 -16.59 -27.78
C VAL A 189 9.01 -16.92 -26.35
N GLY A 190 9.80 -16.03 -25.75
CA GLY A 190 10.33 -16.20 -24.38
C GLY A 190 9.49 -15.55 -23.26
N ALA A 191 8.58 -14.65 -23.62
CA ALA A 191 7.69 -13.97 -22.69
C ALA A 191 6.42 -13.47 -23.40
N ALA A 192 5.32 -13.35 -22.66
CA ALA A 192 4.06 -12.80 -23.14
C ALA A 192 3.43 -11.89 -22.08
N ALA A 193 2.78 -10.81 -22.51
CA ALA A 193 1.95 -9.98 -21.64
C ALA A 193 0.48 -10.16 -22.04
N ILE A 194 -0.38 -10.39 -21.06
CA ILE A 194 -1.81 -10.65 -21.27
C ILE A 194 -2.61 -9.66 -20.45
N SER A 195 -3.53 -8.94 -21.11
CA SER A 195 -4.43 -8.02 -20.46
C SER A 195 -5.64 -8.72 -19.87
N ALA A 196 -6.01 -8.33 -18.65
CA ALA A 196 -7.19 -8.81 -17.94
C ALA A 196 -8.49 -8.46 -18.66
N ARG A 197 -8.50 -7.41 -19.51
CA ARG A 197 -9.62 -7.08 -20.42
C ARG A 197 -10.05 -8.27 -21.28
N ARG A 198 -9.09 -9.11 -21.65
CA ARG A 198 -9.33 -10.25 -22.53
C ARG A 198 -9.51 -11.55 -21.76
N LEU A 199 -9.36 -11.57 -20.43
CA LEU A 199 -9.44 -12.80 -19.65
C LEU A 199 -10.88 -13.15 -19.29
N THR A 200 -11.29 -14.36 -19.66
CA THR A 200 -12.56 -14.96 -19.23
C THR A 200 -12.34 -15.91 -18.03
N LEU A 201 -11.21 -16.63 -18.00
CA LEU A 201 -10.84 -17.53 -16.92
C LEU A 201 -9.32 -17.52 -16.72
N LEU A 202 -8.91 -17.48 -15.45
CA LEU A 202 -7.52 -17.64 -15.03
C LEU A 202 -7.41 -18.89 -14.15
N THR A 203 -6.59 -19.84 -14.55
CA THR A 203 -6.26 -21.03 -13.76
C THR A 203 -4.82 -20.96 -13.28
N VAL A 204 -4.56 -21.50 -12.10
CA VAL A 204 -3.24 -21.47 -11.47
C VAL A 204 -2.86 -22.87 -11.04
N SER A 205 -1.67 -23.30 -11.44
CA SER A 205 -1.06 -24.56 -11.02
C SER A 205 0.24 -24.27 -10.28
N TYR A 206 0.41 -24.90 -9.12
CA TYR A 206 1.58 -24.73 -8.27
C TYR A 206 2.54 -25.89 -8.51
N GLU A 207 3.64 -25.61 -9.20
CA GLU A 207 4.72 -26.55 -9.37
C GLU A 207 5.60 -26.48 -8.11
N SER A 208 5.63 -27.58 -7.35
CA SER A 208 6.53 -27.71 -6.21
C SER A 208 7.97 -27.55 -6.70
N GLY A 209 8.68 -26.54 -6.18
CA GLY A 209 10.11 -26.42 -6.43
C GLY A 209 10.79 -27.72 -6.02
N GLU A 210 11.43 -28.36 -6.98
CA GLU A 210 12.20 -29.59 -6.87
C GLU A 210 13.44 -29.40 -5.96
N VAL A 211 13.21 -29.16 -4.67
CA VAL A 211 14.24 -29.17 -3.62
C VAL A 211 14.00 -30.32 -2.63
N ALA A 212 12.79 -30.92 -2.64
CA ALA A 212 12.46 -32.07 -1.79
C ALA A 212 12.71 -33.44 -2.42
N SER A 213 12.74 -33.56 -3.76
CA SER A 213 12.90 -34.87 -4.44
C SER A 213 14.34 -35.40 -4.40
N VAL A 214 15.35 -34.52 -4.39
CA VAL A 214 16.77 -34.92 -4.32
C VAL A 214 17.16 -35.44 -2.93
N ALA A 215 16.54 -34.92 -1.87
CA ALA A 215 16.77 -35.39 -0.49
C ALA A 215 16.17 -36.79 -0.26
N LEU A 216 14.99 -37.08 -0.80
CA LEU A 216 14.34 -38.39 -0.68
C LEU A 216 14.97 -39.48 -1.57
N ARG A 217 15.64 -39.11 -2.67
CA ARG A 217 16.35 -40.08 -3.54
C ARG A 217 17.74 -40.47 -3.02
N ARG A 218 18.36 -39.68 -2.14
CA ARG A 218 19.63 -40.04 -1.48
C ARG A 218 19.45 -40.92 -0.24
N SER A 219 18.28 -40.90 0.40
CA SER A 219 18.04 -41.73 1.59
C SER A 219 17.59 -43.17 1.26
N SER A 220 17.16 -43.45 0.03
CA SER A 220 16.75 -44.80 -0.39
C SER A 220 17.86 -45.64 -1.01
N SER A 221 19.02 -45.04 -1.31
CA SER A 221 20.18 -45.75 -1.87
C SER A 221 21.14 -46.33 -0.82
N ASP A 222 20.88 -46.16 0.47
CA ASP A 222 21.85 -46.49 1.55
C ASP A 222 21.40 -47.62 2.49
N HIS A 223 20.34 -48.35 2.16
CA HIS A 223 19.93 -49.57 2.88
C HIS A 223 19.75 -50.74 1.93
N SER A 224 20.88 -51.26 1.44
CA SER A 224 21.03 -52.68 1.11
C SER A 224 22.03 -53.28 2.09
N PRO A 225 21.60 -54.00 3.16
CA PRO A 225 22.49 -54.89 3.86
C PRO A 225 22.60 -56.17 3.05
N SER A 226 23.81 -56.38 2.53
CA SER A 226 24.34 -57.65 2.07
C SER A 226 24.29 -58.72 3.16
N SER A 227 23.85 -59.92 2.75
CA SER A 227 24.11 -61.28 3.28
C SER A 227 22.83 -62.03 3.65
#